data_AF-A0A816ULR6-F1
#
_entry.id   AF-A0A816ULR6-F1
#
_cell.length_a   1.000
_cell.length_b   1.000
_cell.length_c   1.000
_cell.angle_alpha   90.00
_cell.angle_beta   90.00
_cell.angle_gamma   90.00
#
_symmetry.space_group_name_H-M   'P 1'
#
loop_
_entity.id
_entity.type
_entity.pdbx_description
1 polymer ?
#
loop_
_entity_poly.entity_id
_entity_poly.type
_entity_poly.pdbx_seq_one_letter_code
_entity_poly.pdbx_strand_id
1 'polypeptide(L)'
;MHPLPFQRKSFRCVVFLLIVKFHFFYFLKNNVVNNAVQSPPTAPTIDSFRVYLLQQQRIQKQIQRIRTQDEKIEKLEQQIGQLKQQTEQQRCEIGDLQRLVQSQYAETDRLQGLLQSQQNEIERLRQQNNILQGGIVLRQLDGDSPDRGGPTGRHAGPRRVRSRYVGCRLNGHGVDTRRLIGHGVGTRRLSGQHVGCLSRPSDGNGQ
;
A
#
# COMPACT_ATOMS: atom_id res chain seq x y z
N MET A 1 -6.12 -17.97 -26.73
CA MET A 1 -6.21 -19.18 -25.89
C MET A 1 -4.80 -19.75 -25.75
N HIS A 2 -4.17 -19.55 -24.60
CA HIS A 2 -2.84 -20.10 -24.28
C HIS A 2 -3.00 -21.41 -23.49
N PRO A 3 -2.28 -22.50 -23.82
CA PRO A 3 -2.32 -23.71 -23.02
C PRO A 3 -1.42 -23.57 -21.77
N LEU A 4 -1.93 -24.04 -20.63
CA LEU A 4 -1.28 -24.05 -19.33
C LEU A 4 -0.13 -25.09 -19.25
N PRO A 5 0.97 -24.80 -18.52
CA PRO A 5 2.05 -25.73 -18.28
C PRO A 5 1.81 -26.50 -16.97
N PHE A 6 0.82 -27.39 -16.96
CA PHE A 6 0.64 -28.39 -15.89
C PHE A 6 0.83 -29.75 -16.56
N GLN A 7 1.74 -30.60 -16.07
CA GLN A 7 1.86 -32.06 -16.34
C GLN A 7 3.31 -32.62 -16.33
N ARG A 8 4.35 -31.88 -15.90
CA ARG A 8 5.70 -32.49 -15.74
C ARG A 8 6.17 -32.68 -14.29
N LYS A 9 5.55 -32.04 -13.31
CA LYS A 9 5.94 -32.15 -11.90
C LYS A 9 5.35 -33.39 -11.22
N SER A 10 4.16 -33.83 -11.62
CA SER A 10 3.47 -34.98 -10.99
C SER A 10 4.17 -36.32 -11.24
N PHE A 11 4.77 -36.52 -12.42
CA PHE A 11 5.43 -37.79 -12.75
C PHE A 11 6.67 -38.05 -11.87
N ARG A 12 7.46 -37.01 -11.58
CA ARG A 12 8.65 -37.13 -10.73
C ARG A 12 8.30 -37.50 -9.29
N CYS A 13 7.22 -36.97 -8.73
CA CYS A 13 6.75 -37.33 -7.39
C CYS A 13 6.27 -38.79 -7.32
N VAL A 14 5.54 -39.26 -8.34
CA VAL A 14 5.04 -40.64 -8.36
C VAL A 14 6.18 -41.65 -8.46
N VAL A 15 7.17 -41.39 -9.33
CA VAL A 15 8.36 -42.26 -9.45
C VAL A 15 9.16 -42.28 -8.16
N PHE A 16 9.34 -41.13 -7.49
CA PHE A 16 10.04 -41.06 -6.22
C PHE A 16 9.34 -41.87 -5.11
N LEU A 17 8.01 -41.77 -5.00
CA LEU A 17 7.23 -42.55 -4.04
C LEU A 17 7.30 -44.06 -4.29
N LEU A 18 7.37 -44.49 -5.55
CA LEU A 18 7.54 -45.90 -5.90
C LEU A 18 8.92 -46.44 -5.51
N ILE A 19 9.99 -45.66 -5.73
CA ILE A 19 11.35 -46.03 -5.34
C ILE A 19 11.47 -46.17 -3.82
N VAL A 20 10.91 -45.22 -3.06
CA VAL A 20 10.93 -45.26 -1.59
C VAL A 20 10.17 -46.49 -1.06
N LYS A 21 8.99 -46.78 -1.61
CA LYS A 21 8.23 -47.99 -1.25
C LYS A 21 8.97 -49.28 -1.57
N PHE A 22 9.59 -49.36 -2.75
CA PHE A 22 10.35 -50.54 -3.17
C PHE A 22 11.55 -50.80 -2.25
N HIS A 23 12.32 -49.75 -1.92
CA HIS A 23 13.44 -49.89 -1.00
C HIS A 23 13.01 -50.27 0.42
N PHE A 24 11.93 -49.68 0.93
CA PHE A 24 11.39 -50.03 2.24
C PHE A 24 10.95 -51.50 2.32
N PHE A 25 10.27 -52.00 1.28
CA PHE A 25 9.82 -53.39 1.21
C PHE A 25 10.99 -54.37 1.07
N TYR A 26 11.99 -54.03 0.26
CA TYR A 26 13.21 -54.82 0.11
C TYR A 26 14.01 -54.89 1.43
N PHE A 27 14.09 -53.77 2.16
CA PHE A 27 14.73 -53.69 3.47
C PHE A 27 14.00 -54.55 4.51
N LEU A 28 12.67 -54.52 4.55
CA LEU A 28 11.88 -55.37 5.44
C LEU A 28 12.07 -56.86 5.14
N LYS A 29 11.99 -57.25 3.87
CA LYS A 29 12.11 -58.66 3.47
C LYS A 29 13.50 -59.24 3.80
N ASN A 30 14.55 -58.46 3.57
CA ASN A 30 15.92 -58.89 3.90
C ASN A 30 16.19 -58.95 5.41
N ASN A 31 15.60 -58.06 6.20
CA ASN A 31 15.74 -58.13 7.66
C ASN A 31 14.93 -59.28 8.28
N VAL A 32 13.76 -59.64 7.74
CA VAL A 32 12.95 -60.73 8.27
C VAL A 32 13.55 -62.09 7.96
N VAL A 33 14.05 -62.30 6.74
CA VAL A 33 14.65 -63.59 6.33
C VAL A 33 15.99 -63.85 7.03
N ASN A 34 16.79 -62.81 7.30
CA ASN A 34 18.07 -62.97 7.97
C ASN A 34 17.95 -63.23 9.49
N ASN A 35 16.77 -63.04 10.09
CA ASN A 35 16.54 -63.28 11.52
C ASN A 35 15.88 -64.64 11.81
N ALA A 36 15.51 -65.42 10.79
CA ALA A 36 14.74 -66.68 10.97
C ALA A 36 15.61 -67.94 11.18
N VAL A 37 16.95 -67.82 11.21
CA VAL A 37 17.86 -68.92 11.57
C VAL A 37 18.58 -68.54 12.86
N GLN A 38 17.89 -68.64 14.00
CA GLN A 38 18.51 -68.54 15.32
C GLN A 38 18.33 -69.85 16.08
N SER A 39 19.47 -70.48 16.35
CA SER A 39 19.72 -71.52 17.35
C SER A 39 19.12 -71.18 18.73
N PRO A 40 18.92 -72.16 19.62
CA PRO A 40 18.25 -71.98 20.91
C PRO A 40 18.87 -70.85 21.76
N PRO A 41 18.08 -70.22 22.65
CA PRO A 41 18.53 -69.08 23.44
C PRO A 41 19.63 -69.51 24.43
N THR A 42 20.88 -69.30 24.04
CA THR A 42 22.02 -69.40 24.95
C THR A 42 21.94 -68.24 25.93
N ALA A 43 22.11 -68.55 27.22
CA ALA A 43 22.17 -67.56 28.28
C ALA A 43 23.16 -66.43 27.88
N PRO A 44 22.79 -65.15 28.08
CA PRO A 44 23.65 -64.04 27.71
C PRO A 44 25.00 -64.14 28.42
N THR A 45 26.06 -64.30 27.63
CA THR A 45 27.44 -64.23 28.11
C THR A 45 27.71 -62.83 28.67
N ILE A 46 28.60 -62.72 29.66
CA ILE A 46 28.95 -61.43 30.32
C ILE A 46 29.31 -60.33 29.30
N ASP A 47 29.92 -60.70 28.16
CA ASP A 47 30.25 -59.78 27.07
C ASP A 47 29.01 -59.24 26.33
N SER A 48 27.95 -60.03 26.18
CA SER A 48 26.67 -59.59 25.61
C SER A 48 26.00 -58.51 26.48
N PHE A 49 26.03 -58.68 27.81
CA PHE A 49 25.51 -57.67 28.74
C PHE A 49 26.29 -56.34 28.67
N ARG A 50 27.62 -56.38 28.55
CA ARG A 50 28.44 -55.16 28.43
C ARG A 50 28.14 -54.40 27.13
N VAL A 51 28.00 -55.13 26.02
CA VAL A 51 27.63 -54.55 24.72
C VAL A 51 26.25 -53.88 24.81
N TYR A 52 25.27 -54.56 25.43
CA TYR A 52 23.94 -54.00 25.64
C TYR A 52 23.96 -52.71 26.47
N LEU A 53 24.71 -52.68 27.58
CA LEU A 53 24.82 -51.49 28.42
C LEU A 53 25.46 -50.30 27.69
N LEU A 54 26.51 -50.54 26.90
CA LEU A 54 27.12 -49.50 26.08
C LEU A 54 26.16 -48.98 25.00
N GLN A 55 25.37 -49.86 24.40
CA GLN A 55 24.32 -49.47 23.46
C GLN A 55 23.26 -48.61 24.14
N GLN A 56 22.79 -48.98 25.33
CA GLN A 56 21.85 -48.18 26.12
C GLN A 56 22.40 -46.78 26.41
N GLN A 57 23.68 -46.68 26.79
CA GLN A 57 24.31 -45.39 27.03
C GLN A 57 24.38 -44.50 25.77
N ARG A 58 24.65 -45.09 24.60
CA ARG A 58 24.64 -44.38 23.31
C ARG A 58 23.24 -43.88 22.96
N ILE A 59 22.24 -44.73 23.14
CA ILE A 59 20.83 -44.39 22.91
C ILE A 59 20.42 -43.22 23.80
N GLN A 60 20.75 -43.24 25.09
CA GLN A 60 20.44 -42.15 26.02
C GLN A 60 21.07 -40.82 25.61
N LYS A 61 22.32 -40.84 25.12
CA LYS A 61 22.98 -39.64 24.58
C LYS A 61 22.27 -39.11 23.32
N GLN A 62 21.81 -39.99 22.46
CA GLN A 62 21.06 -39.61 21.26
C GLN A 62 19.69 -39.01 21.62
N ILE A 63 18.96 -39.60 22.57
CA ILE A 63 17.68 -39.08 23.08
C ILE A 63 17.84 -37.65 23.59
N GLN A 64 18.90 -37.36 24.36
CA GLN A 64 19.17 -36.01 24.85
C GLN A 64 19.42 -35.01 23.70
N ARG A 65 20.18 -35.41 22.68
CA ARG A 65 20.39 -34.55 21.50
C ARG A 65 19.08 -34.26 20.78
N ILE A 66 18.22 -35.27 20.60
CA ILE A 66 16.91 -35.11 19.97
C ILE A 66 16.08 -34.10 20.76
N ARG A 67 15.97 -34.24 22.08
CA ARG A 67 15.22 -33.30 22.93
C ARG A 67 15.70 -31.86 22.77
N THR A 68 17.02 -31.64 22.77
CA THR A 68 17.56 -30.28 22.56
C THR A 68 17.30 -29.73 21.16
N GLN A 69 17.15 -30.59 20.15
CA GLN A 69 16.79 -30.18 18.80
C GLN A 69 15.30 -29.85 18.71
N ASP A 70 14.44 -30.64 19.36
CA ASP A 70 13.00 -30.39 19.42
C ASP A 70 12.69 -29.02 20.06
N GLU A 71 13.36 -28.68 21.17
CA GLU A 71 13.23 -27.35 21.79
C GLU A 71 13.66 -26.20 20.85
N LYS A 72 14.67 -26.42 20.02
CA LYS A 72 15.12 -25.42 19.03
C LYS A 72 14.11 -25.31 17.89
N ILE A 73 13.54 -26.43 17.45
CA ILE A 73 12.51 -26.45 16.41
C ILE A 73 11.29 -25.68 16.92
N GLU A 74 10.83 -25.94 18.14
CA GLU A 74 9.68 -25.24 18.73
C GLU A 74 9.91 -23.72 18.79
N LYS A 75 11.11 -23.27 19.21
CA LYS A 75 11.47 -21.84 19.20
C LYS A 75 11.46 -21.24 17.80
N LEU A 76 12.00 -21.95 16.81
CA LEU A 76 12.02 -21.50 15.42
C LEU A 76 10.60 -21.44 14.85
N GLU A 77 9.74 -22.40 15.17
CA GLU A 77 8.33 -22.42 14.74
C GLU A 77 7.55 -21.24 15.31
N GLN A 78 7.77 -20.91 16.59
CA GLN A 78 7.18 -19.72 17.21
C GLN A 78 7.64 -18.43 16.52
N GLN A 79 8.94 -18.30 16.22
CA GLN A 79 9.47 -17.15 15.49
C GLN A 79 8.90 -17.04 14.07
N ILE A 80 8.78 -18.16 13.35
CA ILE A 80 8.14 -18.20 12.03
C ILE A 80 6.67 -17.75 12.14
N GLY A 81 5.95 -18.18 13.17
CA GLY A 81 4.58 -17.75 13.43
C GLY A 81 4.46 -16.23 13.60
N GLN A 82 5.34 -15.64 14.41
CA GLN A 82 5.39 -14.20 14.63
C GLN A 82 5.71 -13.43 13.34
N LEU A 83 6.72 -13.86 12.59
CA LEU A 83 7.12 -13.21 11.33
C LEU A 83 6.00 -13.29 10.27
N LYS A 84 5.26 -14.40 10.21
CA LYS A 84 4.09 -14.53 9.32
C LYS A 84 2.99 -13.52 9.67
N GLN A 85 2.68 -13.36 10.94
CA GLN A 85 1.68 -12.37 11.38
C GLN A 85 2.11 -10.94 11.04
N GLN A 86 3.38 -10.60 11.29
CA GLN A 86 3.94 -9.30 10.91
C GLN A 86 3.89 -9.05 9.40
N THR A 87 4.20 -10.08 8.60
CA THR A 87 4.14 -9.98 7.13
C THR A 87 2.72 -9.70 6.65
N GLU A 88 1.72 -10.37 7.22
CA GLU A 88 0.32 -10.14 6.85
C GLU A 88 -0.16 -8.76 7.27
N GLN A 89 0.24 -8.28 8.46
CA GLN A 89 -0.05 -6.92 8.90
C GLN A 89 0.53 -5.88 7.93
N GLN A 90 1.81 -6.01 7.58
CA GLN A 90 2.46 -5.11 6.62
C GLN A 90 1.79 -5.15 5.25
N ARG A 91 1.32 -6.32 4.82
CA ARG A 91 0.58 -6.47 3.56
C ARG A 91 -0.74 -5.70 3.56
N CYS A 92 -1.46 -5.70 4.68
CA CYS A 92 -2.68 -4.89 4.85
C CYS A 92 -2.36 -3.40 4.79
N GLU A 93 -1.33 -2.94 5.52
CA GLU A 93 -0.90 -1.53 5.53
C GLU A 93 -0.50 -1.04 4.12
N ILE A 94 0.23 -1.86 3.37
CA ILE A 94 0.56 -1.56 1.96
C ILE A 94 -0.71 -1.42 1.13
N GLY A 95 -1.70 -2.30 1.32
CA GLY A 95 -2.97 -2.24 0.61
C GLY A 95 -3.77 -0.96 0.90
N ASP A 96 -3.77 -0.49 2.14
CA ASP A 96 -4.43 0.76 2.52
C ASP A 96 -3.70 1.98 1.96
N LEU A 97 -2.37 2.00 2.02
CA LEU A 97 -1.56 3.08 1.43
C LEU A 97 -1.74 3.17 -0.08
N GLN A 98 -1.81 2.03 -0.79
CA GLN A 98 -2.08 2.02 -2.23
C GLN A 98 -3.44 2.65 -2.57
N ARG A 99 -4.48 2.36 -1.78
CA ARG A 99 -5.82 2.98 -1.96
C ARG A 99 -5.77 4.49 -1.71
N LEU A 100 -5.04 4.94 -0.70
CA LEU A 100 -4.86 6.36 -0.41
C LEU A 100 -4.14 7.09 -1.54
N VAL A 101 -3.07 6.51 -2.07
CA VAL A 101 -2.33 7.08 -3.21
C VAL A 101 -3.24 7.18 -4.44
N GLN A 102 -4.02 6.15 -4.73
CA GLN A 102 -4.99 6.18 -5.84
C GLN A 102 -6.05 7.26 -5.67
N SER A 103 -6.59 7.45 -4.46
CA SER A 103 -7.57 8.52 -4.22
C SER A 103 -6.95 9.90 -4.40
N GLN A 104 -5.71 10.10 -3.96
CA GLN A 104 -4.98 11.36 -4.12
C GLN A 104 -4.68 11.67 -5.58
N TYR A 105 -4.32 10.68 -6.41
CA TYR A 105 -4.17 10.89 -7.85
C TYR A 105 -5.49 11.32 -8.49
N ALA A 106 -6.60 10.64 -8.17
CA ALA A 106 -7.91 11.01 -8.71
C ALA A 106 -8.35 12.42 -8.28
N GLU A 107 -8.01 12.85 -7.07
CA GLU A 107 -8.28 14.21 -6.60
C GLU A 107 -7.38 15.25 -7.29
N THR A 108 -6.12 14.93 -7.52
CA THR A 108 -5.19 15.77 -8.28
C THR A 108 -5.71 16.01 -9.70
N ASP A 109 -6.16 14.95 -10.39
CA ASP A 109 -6.71 15.05 -11.74
C ASP A 109 -7.98 15.93 -11.77
N ARG A 110 -8.86 15.79 -10.77
CA ARG A 110 -10.06 16.64 -10.62
C ARG A 110 -9.70 18.10 -10.43
N LEU A 111 -8.75 18.39 -9.53
CA LEU A 111 -8.32 19.75 -9.24
C LEU A 111 -7.64 20.38 -10.47
N GLN A 112 -6.85 19.60 -11.22
CA GLN A 112 -6.24 20.06 -12.46
C GLN A 112 -7.29 20.42 -13.53
N GLY A 113 -8.35 19.62 -13.66
CA GLY A 113 -9.47 19.92 -14.54
C GLY A 113 -10.21 21.20 -14.15
N LEU A 114 -10.45 21.42 -12.85
CA LEU A 114 -11.07 22.65 -12.34
C LEU A 114 -10.20 23.88 -12.61
N LEU A 115 -8.89 23.77 -12.39
CA LEU A 115 -7.94 24.85 -12.65
C LEU A 115 -7.93 25.23 -14.13
N GLN A 116 -7.95 24.25 -15.04
CA GLN A 116 -8.02 24.51 -16.48
C GLN A 116 -9.34 25.19 -16.87
N SER A 117 -10.46 24.75 -16.28
CA SER A 117 -11.76 25.40 -16.50
C SER A 117 -11.74 26.87 -16.06
N GLN A 118 -11.16 27.17 -14.90
CA GLN A 118 -11.04 28.54 -14.38
C GLN A 118 -10.12 29.40 -15.25
N GLN A 119 -9.01 28.84 -15.75
CA GLN A 119 -8.12 29.56 -16.68
C GLN A 119 -8.87 29.97 -17.96
N ASN A 120 -9.64 29.04 -18.55
CA ASN A 120 -10.45 29.33 -19.72
C ASN A 120 -11.49 30.44 -19.46
N GLU A 121 -12.10 30.46 -18.27
CA GLU A 121 -13.05 31.50 -17.89
C GLU A 121 -12.38 32.87 -17.74
N ILE A 122 -11.21 32.93 -17.11
CA ILE A 122 -10.41 34.15 -17.00
C ILE A 122 -10.06 34.70 -18.40
N GLU A 123 -9.66 33.84 -19.33
CA GLU A 123 -9.34 34.25 -20.70
C GLU A 123 -10.57 34.82 -21.44
N ARG A 124 -11.73 34.16 -21.32
CA ARG A 124 -12.99 34.67 -21.88
C ARG A 124 -13.34 36.05 -21.33
N LEU A 125 -13.27 36.23 -20.01
CA LEU A 125 -13.57 37.52 -19.37
C LEU A 125 -12.56 38.60 -19.79
N ARG A 126 -11.27 38.26 -19.93
CA ARG A 126 -10.26 39.18 -20.46
C ARG A 126 -10.57 39.62 -21.89
N GLN A 127 -10.95 38.69 -22.77
CA GLN A 127 -11.34 39.03 -24.15
C GLN A 127 -12.57 39.94 -24.18
N GLN A 128 -13.60 39.63 -23.38
CA GLN A 128 -14.79 40.49 -23.27
C GLN A 128 -14.44 41.90 -22.81
N ASN A 129 -13.60 42.03 -21.78
CA ASN A 129 -13.13 43.33 -21.31
C ASN A 129 -12.38 44.12 -22.39
N ASN A 130 -11.52 43.47 -23.16
CA ASN A 130 -10.79 44.13 -24.26
C ASN A 130 -11.74 44.67 -25.33
N ILE A 131 -12.77 43.91 -25.71
CA ILE A 131 -13.79 44.34 -26.67
C ILE A 131 -14.55 45.56 -26.13
N LEU A 132 -14.99 45.50 -24.86
CA LEU A 132 -15.70 46.60 -24.22
C LEU A 132 -14.84 47.87 -24.16
N GLN A 133 -13.57 47.74 -23.79
CA GLN A 133 -12.63 48.87 -23.76
C GLN A 133 -12.41 49.47 -25.16
N GLY A 134 -12.21 48.64 -26.19
CA GLY A 134 -12.10 49.12 -27.57
C GLY A 134 -13.34 49.85 -28.07
N GLY A 135 -14.54 49.35 -27.74
CA GLY A 135 -15.80 50.01 -28.05
C GLY A 135 -16.07 51.31 -27.29
N ILE A 136 -15.45 51.51 -26.12
CA ILE A 136 -15.45 52.78 -25.39
C ILE A 136 -14.53 53.79 -26.07
N VAL A 137 -13.31 53.37 -26.44
CA VAL A 137 -12.34 54.24 -27.12
C VAL A 137 -12.88 54.70 -28.48
N LEU A 138 -13.47 53.81 -29.28
CA LEU A 138 -14.06 54.19 -30.57
C LEU A 138 -15.22 55.19 -30.40
N ARG A 139 -16.10 54.99 -29.42
CA ARG A 139 -17.18 55.95 -29.11
C ARG A 139 -16.67 57.30 -28.59
N GLN A 140 -15.50 57.34 -27.96
CA GLN A 140 -14.87 58.60 -27.56
C GLN A 140 -14.28 59.35 -28.77
N LEU A 141 -13.73 58.63 -29.75
CA LEU A 141 -13.17 59.23 -30.96
C LEU A 141 -14.25 59.71 -31.94
N ASP A 142 -15.38 59.03 -32.04
CA ASP A 142 -16.53 59.46 -32.87
C ASP A 142 -17.29 60.66 -32.28
N GLY A 143 -17.01 61.05 -31.03
CA GLY A 143 -17.65 62.17 -30.33
C GLY A 143 -16.96 63.53 -30.53
N ASP A 144 -15.75 63.56 -31.09
CA ASP A 144 -14.94 64.78 -31.27
C ASP A 144 -14.86 65.18 -32.75
N SER A 145 -16.00 65.54 -33.35
CA SER A 145 -16.02 66.25 -34.63
C SER A 145 -16.38 67.72 -34.39
N PRO A 146 -15.41 68.65 -34.37
CA PRO A 146 -15.67 70.06 -34.14
C PRO A 146 -15.85 70.76 -35.49
N ASP A 147 -17.03 70.66 -36.10
CA ASP A 147 -17.44 71.72 -37.03
C ASP A 147 -18.94 71.70 -37.33
N ARG A 148 -19.67 72.61 -36.68
CA ARG A 148 -20.83 73.32 -37.23
C ARG A 148 -21.13 74.52 -36.33
N GLY A 149 -20.84 75.70 -36.86
CA GLY A 149 -20.87 76.98 -36.15
C GLY A 149 -22.25 77.46 -35.69
N GLY A 150 -22.20 78.46 -34.81
CA GLY A 150 -23.35 79.24 -34.34
C GLY A 150 -23.10 79.79 -32.93
N PRO A 151 -22.93 81.11 -32.75
CA PRO A 151 -22.47 81.69 -31.49
C PRO A 151 -23.65 81.87 -30.54
N THR A 152 -23.54 81.35 -29.33
CA THR A 152 -24.07 81.97 -28.11
C THR A 152 -23.75 81.10 -26.90
N GLY A 153 -23.15 81.72 -25.89
CA GLY A 153 -23.57 81.47 -24.52
C GLY A 153 -23.00 80.24 -23.80
N ARG A 154 -22.03 80.56 -22.94
CA ARG A 154 -21.64 79.83 -21.72
C ARG A 154 -20.70 78.64 -21.95
N HIS A 155 -19.44 78.87 -21.57
CA HIS A 155 -18.49 77.83 -21.20
C HIS A 155 -19.12 76.88 -20.16
N ALA A 156 -19.68 75.78 -20.63
CA ALA A 156 -19.80 74.58 -19.81
C ALA A 156 -18.41 73.96 -19.77
N GLY A 157 -17.59 74.37 -18.79
CA GLY A 157 -16.37 73.65 -18.45
C GLY A 157 -16.67 72.16 -18.23
N PRO A 158 -15.66 71.27 -18.34
CA PRO A 158 -15.86 69.84 -18.26
C PRO A 158 -16.71 69.55 -17.03
N ARG A 159 -17.94 69.07 -17.25
CA ARG A 159 -18.83 68.69 -16.15
C ARG A 159 -18.01 67.73 -15.32
N ARG A 160 -17.63 68.17 -14.11
CA ARG A 160 -17.04 67.29 -13.11
C ARG A 160 -17.96 66.09 -13.06
N VAL A 161 -17.52 64.98 -13.64
CA VAL A 161 -17.99 63.67 -13.23
C VAL A 161 -17.66 63.69 -11.75
N ARG A 162 -18.68 63.89 -10.92
CA ARG A 162 -18.60 63.62 -9.49
C ARG A 162 -18.33 62.13 -9.45
N SER A 163 -17.05 61.80 -9.52
CA SER A 163 -16.54 60.49 -9.25
C SER A 163 -17.01 60.21 -7.84
N ARG A 164 -18.04 59.38 -7.71
CA ARG A 164 -18.18 58.58 -6.51
C ARG A 164 -17.04 57.58 -6.58
N TYR A 165 -15.83 58.07 -6.29
CA TYR A 165 -14.73 57.26 -5.83
C TYR A 165 -15.18 56.76 -4.46
N VAL A 166 -16.07 55.78 -4.43
CA VAL A 166 -16.09 54.83 -3.33
C VAL A 166 -14.87 53.97 -3.60
N GLY A 167 -13.70 54.51 -3.25
CA GLY A 167 -12.49 53.73 -3.21
C GLY A 167 -12.76 52.59 -2.24
N CYS A 168 -12.87 51.37 -2.75
CA CYS A 168 -12.76 50.19 -1.91
C CYS A 168 -11.36 50.22 -1.33
N ARG A 169 -11.24 50.84 -0.16
CA ARG A 169 -10.06 50.85 0.69
C ARG A 169 -9.94 49.48 1.34
N LEU A 170 -9.66 48.46 0.53
CA LEU A 170 -9.35 47.11 0.95
C LEU A 170 -8.28 46.59 0.00
N ASN A 171 -7.04 47.05 0.20
CA ASN A 171 -5.82 46.36 -0.22
C ASN A 171 -4.66 46.96 0.59
N GLY A 172 -4.71 46.72 1.90
CA GLY A 172 -3.66 47.07 2.86
C GLY A 172 -3.49 46.02 3.96
N HIS A 173 -4.17 44.88 3.86
CA HIS A 173 -3.99 43.73 4.75
C HIS A 173 -3.82 42.47 3.91
N GLY A 174 -2.58 42.26 3.51
CA GLY A 174 -2.14 41.07 2.76
C GLY A 174 -0.62 41.02 2.71
N VAL A 175 0.05 41.47 3.76
CA VAL A 175 1.47 41.26 3.97
C VAL A 175 1.59 40.30 5.15
N ASP A 176 2.35 39.22 4.94
CA ASP A 176 2.80 38.21 5.90
C ASP A 176 1.86 37.06 6.31
N THR A 177 1.57 36.16 5.37
CA THR A 177 1.46 34.71 5.69
C THR A 177 2.74 33.92 5.35
N ARG A 178 3.78 34.55 4.81
CA ARG A 178 5.09 33.90 4.57
C ARG A 178 6.06 33.98 5.76
N ARG A 179 5.66 34.53 6.91
CA ARG A 179 6.52 34.70 8.10
C ARG A 179 6.18 33.79 9.29
N LEU A 180 5.32 32.78 9.11
CA LEU A 180 4.93 31.84 10.17
C LEU A 180 5.05 30.35 9.77
N ILE A 181 6.01 30.00 8.90
CA ILE A 181 6.41 28.60 8.73
C ILE A 181 7.92 28.52 8.93
N GLY A 182 8.31 28.45 10.20
CA GLY A 182 9.71 28.39 10.57
C GLY A 182 9.90 28.45 12.08
N HIS A 183 9.26 27.57 12.84
CA HIS A 183 9.75 27.10 14.14
C HIS A 183 9.03 25.79 14.50
N GLY A 184 9.84 24.76 14.79
CA GLY A 184 9.38 23.38 14.87
C GLY A 184 8.87 22.90 16.22
N VAL A 185 8.47 21.62 16.16
CA VAL A 185 8.41 20.57 17.20
C VAL A 185 7.50 20.82 18.41
N GLY A 186 6.43 20.04 18.49
CA GLY A 186 5.63 19.86 19.70
C GLY A 186 4.66 18.70 19.57
N THR A 187 5.06 17.54 20.09
CA THR A 187 4.27 16.31 20.25
C THR A 187 2.97 16.55 21.03
N ARG A 188 1.84 16.00 20.56
CA ARG A 188 0.76 15.47 21.44
C ARG A 188 -0.33 14.70 20.67
N ARG A 189 -0.44 13.41 21.04
CA ARG A 189 -1.62 12.54 21.12
C ARG A 189 -2.85 12.89 20.28
N LEU A 190 -3.22 11.99 19.37
CA LEU A 190 -4.62 11.65 19.14
C LEU A 190 -4.86 10.19 19.52
N SER A 191 -5.71 10.06 20.54
CA SER A 191 -6.36 8.87 21.05
C SER A 191 -7.18 8.17 19.96
N GLY A 192 -7.28 6.85 20.11
CA GLY A 192 -7.83 5.92 19.14
C GLY A 192 -9.23 6.20 18.60
N GLN A 193 -9.46 5.67 17.41
CA GLN A 193 -10.70 4.99 17.03
C GLN A 193 -10.32 3.82 16.13
N HIS A 194 -10.41 2.63 16.70
CA HIS A 194 -10.25 1.35 16.02
C HIS A 194 -11.56 1.10 15.27
N VAL A 195 -11.57 1.21 13.95
CA VAL A 195 -12.68 0.71 13.13
C VAL A 195 -12.29 -0.71 12.73
N GLY A 196 -12.91 -1.68 13.39
CA GLY A 196 -12.68 -3.10 13.13
C GLY A 196 -13.12 -3.49 11.72
N CYS A 197 -12.32 -4.32 11.07
CA CYS A 197 -12.71 -5.03 9.86
C CYS A 197 -13.91 -5.93 10.20
N LEU A 198 -15.08 -5.61 9.63
CA LEU A 198 -16.25 -6.46 9.67
C LEU A 198 -15.96 -7.74 8.87
N SER A 199 -15.58 -8.79 9.59
CA SER A 199 -15.61 -10.16 9.07
C SER A 199 -17.07 -10.55 8.81
N ARG A 200 -17.42 -10.77 7.54
CA ARG A 200 -18.66 -11.45 7.15
C ARG A 200 -18.53 -12.93 7.56
N PRO A 201 -19.42 -13.50 8.39
CA PRO A 201 -19.49 -14.94 8.53
C PRO A 201 -20.07 -15.51 7.23
N SER A 202 -19.28 -16.32 6.52
CA SER A 202 -19.82 -17.19 5.47
C SER A 202 -20.38 -18.41 6.19
N ASP A 203 -21.69 -18.40 6.42
CA ASP A 203 -22.40 -19.57 6.92
C ASP A 203 -22.20 -20.72 5.93
N GLY A 204 -21.66 -21.81 6.46
CA GLY A 204 -21.69 -23.10 5.78
C GLY A 204 -23.11 -23.62 5.76
N ASN A 205 -23.63 -23.88 4.56
CA ASN A 205 -24.71 -24.84 4.39
C ASN A 205 -24.11 -26.11 3.80
N GLY A 206 -23.99 -27.11 4.65
CA GLY A 206 -24.06 -28.49 4.22
C GLY A 206 -25.53 -28.86 3.99
N GLN A 207 -25.80 -29.38 2.80
CA GLN A 207 -26.66 -30.54 2.52
C GLN A 207 -26.32 -31.03 1.12
#